data_AF-A0A229H4A5-F1
#
_entry.id   AF-A0A229H4A5-F1
#
_cell.length_a   1.000
_cell.length_b   1.000
_cell.length_c   1.000
_cell.angle_alpha   90.00
_cell.angle_beta   90.00
_cell.angle_gamma   90.00
#
_symmetry.space_group_name_H-M   'P 1'
#
loop_
_entity.id
_entity.type
_entity.pdbx_description
1 polymer ?
#
loop_
_entity_poly.entity_id
_entity_poly.type
_entity_poly.pdbx_seq_one_letter_code
_entity_poly.pdbx_strand_id
1 'polypeptide(L)'
;MNRWTQWPSRQALSRQGVPRVRLMINTGMWVFGASLLLWDVVRDDAFPRWARIVLLAAVAGCAATVYAFRRVTVDHRLGPALALLALLLGAGAALRAVGADNPAAAVWIVGVVVSMERLPLMAGLPAGIVAACSFTIFGDHSLPGGLAAGLGFLLVGYTLRLDEEARGTGYRLLEQERAARRAEAQSAALAERARIAREIHDVLAHSLSAQLVHLEAARLLVERGEDRAMVLERVVAARRMARHGLAETRQALYALRGEMAPVEDFLRESASTEGARFETEGEPRELAAEAGLAVRRVAQEALTNVRKHAPGARVELRLVYRTDEVLLEIRDGGARETSAGGPAATGAGYGLRGMRERAELLGGTLEAGPADGGFVVRLRVPA
;
A
#
# COMPACT_ATOMS: atom_id res chain seq x y z
N MET A 1 18.41 23.42 -20.61
CA MET A 1 19.61 22.60 -20.37
C MET A 1 20.02 21.97 -21.69
N ASN A 2 21.28 22.11 -22.11
CA ASN A 2 21.71 21.75 -23.47
C ASN A 2 21.84 20.23 -23.63
N ARG A 3 20.98 19.59 -24.43
CA ARG A 3 20.96 18.12 -24.61
C ARG A 3 22.29 17.56 -25.15
N TRP A 4 23.10 18.41 -25.78
CA TRP A 4 24.38 18.03 -26.38
C TRP A 4 25.43 17.54 -25.38
N THR A 5 25.50 18.15 -24.20
CA THR A 5 26.53 17.85 -23.19
C THR A 5 26.02 16.91 -22.10
N GLN A 6 24.72 16.64 -22.07
CA GLN A 6 24.09 15.80 -21.05
C GLN A 6 24.30 14.32 -21.34
N TRP A 7 24.70 13.60 -20.29
CA TRP A 7 24.68 12.16 -20.27
C TRP A 7 23.24 11.63 -20.25
N PRO A 8 22.99 10.45 -20.83
CA PRO A 8 21.80 9.69 -20.53
C PRO A 8 21.66 9.51 -19.00
N SER A 9 20.43 9.55 -18.51
CA SER A 9 20.17 9.44 -17.06
C SER A 9 20.72 8.12 -16.49
N ARG A 10 21.18 8.11 -15.24
CA ARG A 10 21.68 6.86 -14.62
C ARG A 10 20.63 5.75 -14.61
N GLN A 11 19.36 6.10 -14.44
CA GLN A 11 18.24 5.16 -14.49
C GLN A 11 18.11 4.54 -15.89
N ALA A 12 18.23 5.36 -16.94
CA ALA A 12 18.25 4.90 -18.34
C ALA A 12 19.42 3.95 -18.62
N LEU A 13 20.62 4.25 -18.10
CA LEU A 13 21.82 3.42 -18.28
C LEU A 13 21.82 2.16 -17.38
N SER A 14 21.02 2.15 -16.32
CA SER A 14 20.90 1.05 -15.36
C SER A 14 19.81 0.06 -15.76
N ARG A 15 19.89 -1.17 -15.24
CA ARG A 15 18.84 -2.19 -15.44
C ARG A 15 17.60 -1.99 -14.55
N GLN A 16 17.52 -0.90 -13.78
CA GLN A 16 16.40 -0.67 -12.85
C GLN A 16 15.12 -0.36 -13.63
N GLY A 17 14.02 -1.03 -13.27
CA GLY A 17 12.71 -0.85 -13.92
C GLY A 17 12.55 -1.54 -15.29
N VAL A 18 13.55 -2.29 -15.77
CA VAL A 18 13.43 -3.04 -17.03
C VAL A 18 12.69 -4.37 -16.80
N PRO A 19 11.66 -4.71 -17.60
CA PRO A 19 10.95 -5.98 -17.49
C PRO A 19 11.89 -7.18 -17.65
N ARG A 20 11.71 -8.23 -16.84
CA ARG A 20 12.55 -9.45 -16.87
C ARG A 20 12.61 -10.08 -18.26
N VAL A 21 11.49 -10.11 -18.98
CA VAL A 21 11.40 -10.65 -20.35
C VAL A 21 12.36 -9.91 -21.29
N ARG A 22 12.45 -8.58 -21.18
CA ARG A 22 13.35 -7.79 -22.03
C ARG A 22 14.81 -7.97 -21.66
N LEU A 23 15.12 -8.14 -20.38
CA LEU A 23 16.45 -8.51 -19.93
C LEU A 23 16.89 -9.86 -20.52
N MET A 24 15.98 -10.84 -20.54
CA MET A 24 16.19 -12.14 -21.16
C MET A 24 16.39 -12.03 -22.67
N ILE A 25 15.54 -11.28 -23.38
CA ILE A 25 15.68 -11.05 -24.83
C ILE A 25 17.04 -10.39 -25.15
N ASN A 26 17.40 -9.32 -24.42
CA ASN A 26 18.66 -8.63 -24.67
C ASN A 26 19.86 -9.54 -24.39
N THR A 27 19.85 -10.25 -23.26
CA THR A 27 20.93 -11.19 -22.91
C THR A 27 21.01 -12.33 -23.94
N GLY A 28 19.87 -12.86 -24.37
CA GLY A 28 19.79 -13.90 -25.41
C GLY A 28 20.33 -13.42 -26.75
N MET A 29 20.01 -12.19 -27.17
CA MET A 29 20.53 -11.58 -28.40
C MET A 29 22.06 -11.42 -28.35
N TRP A 30 22.61 -10.97 -27.22
CA TRP A 30 24.07 -10.87 -27.03
C TRP A 30 24.75 -12.24 -27.03
N VAL A 31 24.17 -13.23 -26.36
CA VAL A 31 24.69 -14.61 -26.33
C VAL A 31 24.64 -15.24 -27.71
N PHE A 32 23.55 -15.05 -28.45
CA PHE A 32 23.38 -15.55 -29.81
C PHE A 32 24.34 -14.87 -30.80
N GLY A 33 24.51 -13.54 -30.73
CA GLY A 33 25.49 -12.83 -31.55
C GLY A 33 26.92 -13.31 -31.25
N ALA A 34 27.27 -13.46 -29.98
CA ALA A 34 28.57 -14.00 -29.58
C ALA A 34 28.76 -15.45 -30.06
N SER A 35 27.75 -16.31 -29.95
CA SER A 35 27.87 -17.71 -30.40
C SER A 35 28.06 -17.81 -31.91
N LEU A 36 27.40 -16.96 -32.71
CA LEU A 36 27.62 -16.87 -34.16
C LEU A 36 29.05 -16.44 -34.50
N LEU A 37 29.58 -15.43 -33.81
CA LEU A 37 30.97 -14.98 -34.02
C LEU A 37 31.99 -16.04 -33.64
N LEU A 38 31.77 -16.74 -32.53
CA LEU A 38 32.65 -17.85 -32.11
C LEU A 38 32.55 -19.03 -33.09
N TRP A 39 31.36 -19.33 -33.58
CA TRP A 39 31.14 -20.38 -34.57
C TRP A 39 31.87 -20.10 -35.89
N ASP A 40 31.80 -18.87 -36.38
CA ASP A 40 32.49 -18.41 -37.59
C ASP A 40 34.01 -18.62 -37.48
N VAL A 41 34.60 -18.17 -36.37
CA VAL A 41 36.03 -18.34 -36.05
C VAL A 41 36.45 -19.81 -35.98
N VAL A 42 35.59 -20.69 -35.44
CA VAL A 42 35.92 -22.11 -35.28
C VAL A 42 35.82 -22.88 -36.60
N ARG A 43 34.85 -22.53 -37.44
CA ARG A 43 34.53 -23.19 -38.71
C ARG A 43 35.47 -22.78 -39.84
N ASP A 44 36.09 -21.61 -39.75
CA ASP A 44 37.01 -21.15 -40.78
C ASP A 44 38.32 -21.95 -40.76
N ASP A 45 38.46 -22.84 -41.73
CA ASP A 45 39.64 -23.70 -41.92
C ASP A 45 40.87 -22.92 -42.39
N ALA A 46 40.73 -21.63 -42.73
CA ALA A 46 41.86 -20.76 -43.07
C ALA A 46 42.81 -20.54 -41.89
N PHE A 47 42.35 -20.73 -40.64
CA PHE A 47 43.15 -20.47 -39.45
C PHE A 47 43.75 -21.74 -38.83
N PRO A 48 45.08 -21.76 -38.57
CA PRO A 48 45.69 -22.85 -37.80
C PRO A 48 45.14 -22.90 -36.38
N ARG A 49 45.17 -24.09 -35.75
CA ARG A 49 44.53 -24.34 -34.42
C ARG A 49 44.94 -23.33 -33.34
N TRP A 50 46.21 -22.92 -33.31
CA TRP A 50 46.70 -21.94 -32.34
C TRP A 50 46.14 -20.53 -32.59
N ALA A 51 45.96 -20.14 -33.86
CA ALA A 51 45.41 -18.83 -34.23
C ALA A 51 43.93 -18.72 -33.83
N ARG A 52 43.16 -19.82 -33.94
CA ARG A 52 41.79 -19.88 -33.44
C ARG A 52 41.70 -19.62 -31.93
N ILE A 53 42.60 -20.18 -31.13
CA ILE A 53 42.62 -19.93 -29.68
C ILE A 53 42.88 -18.44 -29.39
N VAL A 54 43.83 -17.83 -30.09
CA VAL A 54 44.14 -16.39 -29.96
C VAL A 54 42.94 -15.53 -30.37
N LEU A 55 42.26 -15.88 -31.47
CA LEU A 55 41.11 -15.16 -31.98
C LEU A 55 39.90 -15.25 -31.03
N LEU A 56 39.65 -16.43 -30.45
CA LEU A 56 38.63 -16.62 -29.40
C LEU A 56 38.95 -15.76 -28.16
N ALA A 57 40.22 -15.71 -27.74
CA ALA A 57 40.65 -14.86 -26.63
C ALA A 57 40.48 -13.36 -26.96
N ALA A 58 40.74 -12.95 -28.20
CA ALA A 58 40.54 -11.57 -28.66
C ALA A 58 39.05 -11.17 -28.64
N VAL A 59 38.15 -12.04 -29.11
CA VAL A 59 36.70 -11.82 -29.04
C VAL A 59 36.21 -11.73 -27.59
N ALA A 60 36.70 -12.59 -26.70
CA ALA A 60 36.42 -12.51 -25.27
C ALA A 60 36.94 -11.20 -24.65
N GLY A 61 38.12 -10.75 -25.05
CA GLY A 61 38.70 -9.45 -24.67
C GLY A 61 37.86 -8.26 -25.13
N CYS A 62 37.27 -8.33 -26.33
CA CYS A 62 36.34 -7.31 -26.84
C CYS A 62 35.05 -7.28 -25.99
N ALA A 63 34.49 -8.44 -25.66
CA ALA A 63 33.32 -8.54 -24.78
C ALA A 63 33.60 -7.97 -23.38
N ALA A 64 34.78 -8.26 -22.81
CA ALA A 64 35.21 -7.69 -21.54
C ALA A 64 35.38 -6.16 -21.62
N THR A 65 35.93 -5.64 -22.73
CA THR A 65 36.04 -4.20 -22.99
C THR A 65 34.67 -3.53 -23.07
N VAL A 66 33.69 -4.14 -23.77
CA VAL A 66 32.31 -3.65 -23.83
C VAL A 66 31.65 -3.66 -22.45
N TYR A 67 31.88 -4.69 -21.64
CA TYR A 67 31.38 -4.76 -20.28
C TYR A 67 31.98 -3.66 -19.39
N ALA A 68 33.30 -3.46 -19.45
CA ALA A 68 33.99 -2.38 -18.75
C ALA A 68 33.48 -1.00 -19.18
N PHE A 69 33.29 -0.79 -20.49
CA PHE A 69 32.73 0.44 -21.05
C PHE A 69 31.33 0.72 -20.49
N ARG A 70 30.45 -0.30 -20.45
CA ARG A 70 29.12 -0.18 -19.83
C ARG A 70 29.17 0.21 -18.36
N ARG A 71 30.14 -0.31 -17.60
CA ARG A 71 30.29 0.03 -16.18
C ARG A 71 30.77 1.46 -15.98
N VAL A 72 31.75 1.89 -16.76
CA VAL A 72 32.34 3.24 -16.69
C VAL A 72 31.35 4.32 -17.11
N THR A 73 30.49 4.04 -18.09
CA THR A 73 29.46 4.97 -18.59
C THR A 73 28.34 5.20 -17.58
N VAL A 74 27.99 4.21 -16.75
CA VAL A 74 27.04 4.39 -15.63
C VAL A 74 27.56 5.39 -14.61
N ASP A 75 28.87 5.41 -14.38
CA ASP A 75 29.55 6.37 -13.50
C ASP A 75 29.80 7.74 -14.17
N HIS A 76 29.40 7.93 -15.44
CA HIS A 76 29.58 9.15 -16.22
C HIS A 76 31.05 9.60 -16.40
N ARG A 77 32.00 8.64 -16.42
CA ARG A 77 33.44 8.96 -16.61
C ARG A 77 33.79 8.98 -18.10
N LEU A 78 33.87 10.17 -18.69
CA LEU A 78 34.08 10.33 -20.14
C LEU A 78 35.45 9.81 -20.62
N GLY A 79 36.54 10.18 -19.95
CA GLY A 79 37.91 9.84 -20.36
C GLY A 79 38.14 8.33 -20.48
N PRO A 80 37.90 7.53 -19.42
CA PRO A 80 38.06 6.09 -19.48
C PRO A 80 37.08 5.42 -20.46
N ALA A 81 35.88 5.97 -20.65
CA ALA A 81 34.93 5.45 -21.63
C ALA A 81 35.44 5.64 -23.07
N LEU A 82 35.99 6.81 -23.39
CA LEU A 82 36.61 7.07 -24.69
C LEU A 82 37.85 6.20 -24.93
N ALA A 83 38.68 5.98 -23.90
CA ALA A 83 39.84 5.10 -23.98
C ALA A 83 39.44 3.64 -24.28
N LEU A 84 38.42 3.12 -23.58
CA LEU A 84 37.90 1.78 -23.82
C LEU A 84 37.23 1.65 -25.20
N LEU A 85 36.55 2.69 -25.67
CA LEU A 85 35.98 2.72 -27.01
C LEU A 85 37.08 2.73 -28.08
N ALA A 86 38.13 3.55 -27.92
CA ALA A 86 39.28 3.56 -28.81
C ALA A 86 39.99 2.20 -28.84
N LEU A 87 40.17 1.56 -27.68
CA LEU A 87 40.71 0.20 -27.57
C LEU A 87 39.84 -0.81 -28.34
N LEU A 88 38.52 -0.71 -28.22
CA LEU A 88 37.58 -1.57 -28.93
C LEU A 88 37.68 -1.38 -30.46
N LEU A 89 37.71 -0.14 -30.94
CA LEU A 89 37.85 0.16 -32.38
C LEU A 89 39.20 -0.32 -32.93
N GLY A 90 40.28 -0.17 -32.16
CA GLY A 90 41.61 -0.69 -32.48
C GLY A 90 41.65 -2.23 -32.53
N ALA A 91 40.93 -2.89 -31.63
CA ALA A 91 40.78 -4.35 -31.67
C ALA A 91 40.07 -4.81 -32.95
N GLY A 92 39.04 -4.08 -33.41
CA GLY A 92 38.39 -4.33 -34.70
C GLY A 92 39.38 -4.26 -35.88
N ALA A 93 40.23 -3.24 -35.91
CA ALA A 93 41.27 -3.09 -36.94
C ALA A 93 42.32 -4.22 -36.87
N ALA A 94 42.73 -4.65 -35.68
CA ALA A 94 43.65 -5.77 -35.50
C ALA A 94 43.04 -7.10 -35.97
N LEU A 95 41.74 -7.34 -35.70
CA LEU A 95 41.02 -8.52 -36.18
C LEU A 95 40.97 -8.54 -37.72
N ARG A 96 40.67 -7.40 -38.34
CA ARG A 96 40.68 -7.25 -39.80
C ARG A 96 42.07 -7.51 -40.40
N ALA A 97 43.12 -7.01 -39.77
CA ALA A 97 44.50 -7.23 -40.24
C ALA A 97 44.92 -8.72 -40.24
N VAL A 98 44.29 -9.55 -39.41
CA VAL A 98 44.52 -11.01 -39.35
C VAL A 98 43.55 -11.78 -40.25
N GLY A 99 42.64 -11.09 -40.97
CA GLY A 99 41.64 -11.70 -41.86
C GLY A 99 40.36 -12.16 -41.16
N ALA A 100 40.14 -11.78 -39.90
CA ALA A 100 38.92 -12.10 -39.17
C ALA A 100 37.83 -11.05 -39.44
N ASP A 101 37.26 -11.08 -40.65
CA ASP A 101 36.42 -10.01 -41.18
C ASP A 101 35.08 -9.85 -40.46
N ASN A 102 34.36 -10.95 -40.21
CA ASN A 102 33.07 -10.89 -39.50
C ASN A 102 33.23 -10.43 -38.03
N PRO A 103 34.19 -10.94 -37.24
CA PRO A 103 34.49 -10.39 -35.91
C PRO A 103 34.86 -8.91 -35.93
N ALA A 104 35.67 -8.45 -36.88
CA ALA A 104 36.04 -7.04 -37.02
C ALA A 104 34.81 -6.15 -37.29
N ALA A 105 33.97 -6.56 -38.25
CA ALA A 105 32.72 -5.88 -38.58
C ALA A 105 31.79 -5.77 -37.36
N ALA A 106 31.60 -6.86 -36.62
CA ALA A 106 30.76 -6.88 -35.43
C ALA A 106 31.28 -5.94 -34.33
N VAL A 107 32.60 -5.87 -34.12
CA VAL A 107 33.21 -4.97 -33.14
C VAL A 107 32.94 -3.50 -33.49
N TRP A 108 33.06 -3.11 -34.76
CA TRP A 108 32.75 -1.73 -35.17
C TRP A 108 31.25 -1.42 -35.08
N ILE A 109 30.37 -2.34 -35.48
CA ILE A 109 28.91 -2.19 -35.32
C ILE A 109 28.55 -1.97 -33.85
N VAL A 110 29.09 -2.80 -32.95
CA VAL A 110 28.90 -2.63 -31.51
C VAL A 110 29.42 -1.27 -31.06
N GLY A 111 30.61 -0.84 -31.52
CA GLY A 111 31.19 0.46 -31.25
C GLY A 111 30.28 1.64 -31.65
N VAL A 112 29.67 1.59 -32.84
CA VAL A 112 28.70 2.59 -33.32
C VAL A 112 27.49 2.67 -32.39
N VAL A 113 26.90 1.51 -32.07
CA VAL A 113 25.67 1.45 -31.28
C VAL A 113 25.93 1.93 -29.85
N VAL A 114 26.98 1.45 -29.18
CA VAL A 114 27.23 1.78 -27.77
C VAL A 114 27.72 3.23 -27.57
N SER A 115 28.37 3.84 -28.56
CA SER A 115 28.75 5.26 -28.48
C SER A 115 27.52 6.17 -28.55
N MET A 116 26.56 5.87 -29.43
CA MET A 116 25.27 6.56 -29.53
C MET A 116 24.40 6.36 -28.29
N GLU A 117 24.29 5.11 -27.82
CA GLU A 117 23.45 4.71 -26.70
C GLU A 117 23.89 5.37 -25.39
N ARG A 118 25.19 5.35 -25.08
CA ARG A 118 25.67 5.59 -23.71
C ARG A 118 26.47 6.88 -23.47
N LEU A 119 27.05 7.49 -24.50
CA LEU A 119 27.84 8.72 -24.33
C LEU A 119 26.96 9.98 -24.47
N PRO A 120 27.38 11.14 -23.92
CA PRO A 120 26.76 12.41 -24.25
C PRO A 120 26.90 12.68 -25.76
N LEU A 121 25.88 13.29 -26.39
CA LEU A 121 25.82 13.43 -27.86
C LEU A 121 27.07 14.10 -28.45
N MET A 122 27.65 15.07 -27.72
CA MET A 122 28.89 15.74 -28.12
C MET A 122 30.08 14.78 -28.34
N ALA A 123 30.13 13.66 -27.63
CA ALA A 123 31.21 12.67 -27.72
C ALA A 123 30.74 11.39 -28.46
N GLY A 124 29.48 10.99 -28.25
CA GLY A 124 28.88 9.83 -28.89
C GLY A 124 28.79 10.00 -30.40
N LEU A 125 28.37 11.17 -30.91
CA LEU A 125 28.24 11.42 -32.35
C LEU A 125 29.56 11.31 -33.11
N PRO A 126 30.62 12.05 -32.76
CA PRO A 126 31.89 11.90 -33.45
C PRO A 126 32.46 10.48 -33.30
N ALA A 127 32.37 9.87 -32.11
CA ALA A 127 32.90 8.52 -31.91
C ALA A 127 32.12 7.45 -32.70
N GLY A 128 30.80 7.59 -32.81
CA GLY A 128 29.95 6.75 -33.64
C GLY A 128 30.24 6.91 -35.13
N ILE A 129 30.49 8.14 -35.60
CA ILE A 129 30.90 8.41 -36.98
C ILE A 129 32.25 7.74 -37.26
N VAL A 130 33.24 7.85 -36.36
CA VAL A 130 34.54 7.19 -36.53
C VAL A 130 34.39 5.65 -36.61
N ALA A 131 33.56 5.07 -35.75
CA ALA A 131 33.28 3.63 -35.78
C ALA A 131 32.56 3.21 -37.08
N ALA A 132 31.60 4.01 -37.55
CA ALA A 132 30.88 3.76 -38.80
C ALA A 132 31.81 3.87 -40.01
N CYS A 133 32.65 4.91 -40.07
CA CYS A 133 33.66 5.06 -41.12
C CYS A 133 34.67 3.91 -41.10
N SER A 134 35.06 3.41 -39.92
CA SER A 134 35.94 2.23 -39.81
C SER A 134 35.27 1.00 -40.43
N PHE A 135 34.00 0.76 -40.10
CA PHE A 135 33.21 -0.31 -40.72
C PHE A 135 33.12 -0.15 -42.26
N THR A 136 32.92 1.07 -42.76
CA THR A 136 32.80 1.29 -44.21
C THR A 136 34.10 1.19 -44.98
N ILE A 137 35.21 1.67 -44.41
CA ILE A 137 36.51 1.77 -45.08
C ILE A 137 37.19 0.40 -45.11
N PHE A 138 37.08 -0.35 -44.02
CA PHE A 138 37.77 -1.62 -43.87
C PHE A 138 36.90 -2.84 -44.21
N GLY A 139 35.58 -2.68 -44.35
CA GLY A 139 34.67 -3.74 -44.76
C GLY A 139 34.68 -3.99 -46.27
N ASP A 140 34.38 -5.22 -46.68
CA ASP A 140 34.29 -5.63 -48.09
C ASP A 140 32.91 -5.28 -48.68
N HIS A 141 32.54 -4.00 -48.61
CA HIS A 141 31.25 -3.49 -49.06
C HIS A 141 31.44 -2.38 -50.08
N SER A 142 30.43 -2.14 -50.93
CA SER A 142 30.43 -0.95 -51.77
C SER A 142 30.33 0.30 -50.89
N LEU A 143 30.98 1.40 -51.28
CA LEU A 143 30.94 2.65 -50.51
C LEU A 143 29.50 3.12 -50.19
N PRO A 144 28.53 3.09 -51.14
CA PRO A 144 27.14 3.43 -50.83
C PRO A 144 26.50 2.46 -49.83
N GLY A 145 26.77 1.16 -49.94
CA GLY A 145 26.23 0.14 -49.04
C GLY A 145 26.78 0.26 -47.62
N GLY A 146 28.08 0.48 -47.49
CA GLY A 146 28.74 0.73 -46.20
C GLY A 146 28.19 1.99 -45.52
N LEU A 147 28.09 3.10 -46.25
CA LEU A 147 27.55 4.36 -45.70
C LEU A 147 26.09 4.21 -45.25
N ALA A 148 25.27 3.53 -46.05
CA ALA A 148 23.88 3.24 -45.71
C ALA A 148 23.77 2.38 -44.43
N ALA A 149 24.59 1.33 -44.32
CA ALA A 149 24.63 0.48 -43.13
C ALA A 149 25.12 1.24 -41.89
N GLY A 150 26.21 2.02 -42.02
CA GLY A 150 26.75 2.86 -40.94
C GLY A 150 25.73 3.86 -40.41
N LEU A 151 24.99 4.53 -41.31
CA LEU A 151 23.88 5.40 -40.94
C LEU A 151 22.76 4.64 -40.23
N GLY A 152 22.43 3.44 -40.72
CA GLY A 152 21.48 2.53 -40.07
C GLY A 152 21.88 2.19 -38.64
N PHE A 153 23.14 1.85 -38.39
CA PHE A 153 23.63 1.54 -37.04
C PHE A 153 23.63 2.76 -36.11
N LEU A 154 23.94 3.96 -36.62
CA LEU A 154 23.80 5.21 -35.87
C LEU A 154 22.34 5.45 -35.46
N LEU A 155 21.40 5.24 -36.38
CA LEU A 155 19.95 5.34 -36.11
C LEU A 155 19.50 4.30 -35.07
N VAL A 156 19.98 3.06 -35.16
CA VAL A 156 19.71 2.02 -34.16
C VAL A 156 20.23 2.44 -32.78
N GLY A 157 21.47 2.92 -32.68
CA GLY A 157 22.02 3.43 -31.42
C GLY A 157 21.23 4.61 -30.86
N TYR A 158 20.79 5.54 -31.72
CA TYR A 158 19.98 6.69 -31.31
C TYR A 158 18.57 6.30 -30.86
N THR A 159 17.92 5.34 -31.53
CA THR A 159 16.60 4.84 -31.11
C THR A 159 16.66 4.08 -29.79
N LEU A 160 17.71 3.28 -29.57
CA LEU A 160 17.96 2.64 -28.26
C LEU A 160 18.17 3.68 -27.17
N ARG A 161 18.92 4.76 -27.44
CA ARG A 161 19.07 5.88 -26.50
C ARG A 161 17.73 6.51 -26.12
N LEU A 162 16.91 6.86 -27.11
CA LEU A 162 15.59 7.46 -26.87
C LEU A 162 14.69 6.55 -26.04
N ASP A 163 14.74 5.25 -26.31
CA ASP A 163 13.99 4.22 -25.60
C ASP A 163 14.47 4.03 -24.14
N GLU A 164 15.77 4.12 -23.87
CA GLU A 164 16.30 4.15 -22.50
C GLU A 164 15.91 5.44 -21.75
N GLU A 165 16.01 6.60 -22.41
CA GLU A 165 15.62 7.90 -21.84
C GLU A 165 14.12 7.95 -21.48
N ALA A 166 13.25 7.49 -22.38
CA ALA A 166 11.80 7.42 -22.17
C ALA A 166 11.41 6.50 -21.00
N ARG A 167 12.17 5.42 -20.77
CA ARG A 167 11.93 4.55 -19.60
C ARG A 167 12.43 5.17 -18.31
N GLY A 168 13.60 5.81 -18.34
CA GLY A 168 14.14 6.51 -17.18
C GLY A 168 13.17 7.57 -16.68
N THR A 169 12.58 8.37 -17.58
CA THR A 169 11.58 9.38 -17.23
C THR A 169 10.28 8.76 -16.71
N GLY A 170 9.77 7.72 -17.39
CA GLY A 170 8.56 7.01 -16.95
C GLY A 170 8.69 6.40 -15.56
N TYR A 171 9.84 5.79 -15.25
CA TYR A 171 10.11 5.21 -13.93
C TYR A 171 10.17 6.30 -12.84
N ARG A 172 10.85 7.43 -13.10
CA ARG A 172 10.88 8.56 -12.16
C ARG A 172 9.49 9.12 -11.89
N LEU A 173 8.67 9.26 -12.94
CA LEU A 173 7.31 9.77 -12.80
C LEU A 173 6.47 8.84 -11.94
N LEU A 174 6.58 7.53 -12.15
CA LEU A 174 5.88 6.52 -11.34
C LEU A 174 6.33 6.53 -9.87
N GLU A 175 7.63 6.68 -9.61
CA GLU A 175 8.14 6.83 -8.24
C GLU A 175 7.62 8.10 -7.57
N GLN A 176 7.59 9.22 -8.29
CA GLN A 176 7.03 10.48 -7.82
C GLN A 176 5.54 10.37 -7.54
N GLU A 177 4.77 9.74 -8.42
CA GLU A 177 3.34 9.51 -8.23
C GLU A 177 3.08 8.64 -6.98
N ARG A 178 3.85 7.56 -6.80
CA ARG A 178 3.75 6.71 -5.61
C ARG A 178 4.10 7.46 -4.32
N ALA A 179 5.13 8.31 -4.37
CA ALA A 179 5.50 9.15 -3.24
C ALA A 179 4.40 10.18 -2.93
N ALA A 180 3.81 10.81 -3.95
CA ALA A 180 2.72 11.76 -3.81
C ALA A 180 1.47 11.10 -3.21
N ARG A 181 1.04 9.94 -3.73
CA ARG A 181 -0.10 9.18 -3.17
C ARG A 181 0.11 8.80 -1.70
N ARG A 182 1.34 8.43 -1.31
CA ARG A 182 1.66 8.13 0.10
C ARG A 182 1.58 9.37 0.98
N ALA A 183 2.09 10.51 0.50
CA ALA A 183 2.01 11.78 1.22
C ALA A 183 0.55 12.25 1.37
N GLU A 184 -0.26 12.10 0.31
CA GLU A 184 -1.68 12.41 0.32
C GLU A 184 -2.45 11.54 1.32
N ALA A 185 -2.23 10.21 1.31
CA ALA A 185 -2.84 9.30 2.27
C ALA A 185 -2.46 9.63 3.72
N GLN A 186 -1.19 9.99 3.97
CA GLN A 186 -0.73 10.43 5.30
C GLN A 186 -1.38 11.75 5.72
N SER A 187 -1.49 12.71 4.80
CA SER A 187 -2.15 14.00 5.06
C SER A 187 -3.64 13.81 5.36
N ALA A 188 -4.34 12.98 4.59
CA ALA A 188 -5.73 12.62 4.83
C ALA A 188 -5.92 11.97 6.21
N ALA A 189 -5.05 11.02 6.58
CA ALA A 189 -5.09 10.38 7.90
C ALA A 189 -4.85 11.37 9.05
N LEU A 190 -3.95 12.35 8.89
CA LEU A 190 -3.72 13.41 9.88
C LEU A 190 -4.91 14.37 9.98
N ALA A 191 -5.51 14.74 8.84
CA ALA A 191 -6.69 15.59 8.80
C ALA A 191 -7.88 14.92 9.50
N GLU A 192 -8.06 13.62 9.28
CA GLU A 192 -9.07 12.80 9.95
C GLU A 192 -8.85 12.76 11.47
N ARG A 193 -7.62 12.50 11.91
CA ARG A 193 -7.26 12.55 13.34
C ARG A 193 -7.53 13.91 13.98
N ALA A 194 -7.24 14.99 13.27
CA ALA A 194 -7.50 16.36 13.74
C ALA A 194 -9.00 16.70 13.78
N ARG A 195 -9.81 16.14 12.87
CA ARG A 195 -11.28 16.24 12.93
C ARG A 195 -11.82 15.53 14.17
N ILE A 196 -11.44 14.27 14.39
CA ILE A 196 -11.89 13.47 15.54
C ILE A 196 -11.45 14.12 16.86
N ALA A 197 -10.22 14.63 16.95
CA ALA A 197 -9.76 15.32 18.16
C ALA A 197 -10.62 16.55 18.50
N ARG A 198 -11.08 17.30 17.48
CA ARG A 198 -12.01 18.43 17.68
C ARG A 198 -13.39 17.95 18.12
N GLU A 199 -13.94 16.92 17.47
CA GLU A 199 -15.23 16.33 17.88
C GLU A 199 -15.19 15.84 19.35
N ILE A 200 -14.10 15.18 19.77
CA ILE A 200 -13.87 14.79 21.17
C ILE A 200 -13.83 16.02 22.08
N HIS A 201 -13.07 17.06 21.69
CA HIS A 201 -12.96 18.28 22.47
C HIS A 201 -14.32 18.98 22.64
N ASP A 202 -15.13 19.03 21.59
CA ASP A 202 -16.46 19.66 21.60
C ASP A 202 -17.43 18.89 22.51
N VAL A 203 -17.45 17.56 22.44
CA VAL A 203 -18.27 16.70 23.33
C VAL A 203 -17.83 16.85 24.79
N LEU A 204 -16.53 16.85 25.05
CA LEU A 204 -16.00 17.03 26.40
C LEU A 204 -16.31 18.43 26.95
N ALA A 205 -16.07 19.48 26.16
CA ALA A 205 -16.35 20.84 26.56
C ALA A 205 -17.85 21.02 26.89
N HIS A 206 -18.73 20.54 26.01
CA HIS A 206 -20.18 20.65 26.22
C HIS A 206 -20.66 19.91 27.47
N SER A 207 -20.23 18.65 27.66
CA SER A 207 -20.64 17.84 28.81
C SER A 207 -20.11 18.39 30.13
N LEU A 208 -18.85 18.85 30.17
CA LEU A 208 -18.26 19.46 31.37
C LEU A 208 -18.93 20.79 31.72
N SER A 209 -19.20 21.65 30.75
CA SER A 209 -19.91 22.91 30.97
C SER A 209 -21.32 22.67 31.53
N ALA A 210 -22.08 21.75 30.95
CA ALA A 210 -23.41 21.41 31.46
C ALA A 210 -23.35 20.81 32.88
N GLN A 211 -22.36 19.96 33.15
CA GLN A 211 -22.15 19.37 34.47
C GLN A 211 -21.83 20.43 35.53
N LEU A 212 -20.98 21.41 35.21
CA LEU A 212 -20.68 22.55 36.09
C LEU A 212 -21.93 23.36 36.42
N VAL A 213 -22.79 23.64 35.43
CA VAL A 213 -24.06 24.36 35.63
C VAL A 213 -24.99 23.59 36.60
N HIS A 214 -25.10 22.27 36.45
CA HIS A 214 -25.93 21.45 37.35
C HIS A 214 -25.37 21.39 38.78
N LEU A 215 -24.05 21.33 38.94
CA LEU A 215 -23.40 21.34 40.25
C LEU A 215 -23.52 22.70 40.94
N GLU A 216 -23.37 23.80 40.19
CA GLU A 216 -23.56 25.16 40.72
C GLU A 216 -25.02 25.38 41.15
N ALA A 217 -25.98 24.91 40.35
CA ALA A 217 -27.40 24.93 40.73
C ALA A 217 -27.67 24.12 42.00
N ALA A 218 -27.03 22.95 42.17
CA ALA A 218 -27.13 22.16 43.40
C ALA A 218 -26.56 22.92 44.61
N ARG A 219 -25.42 23.62 44.46
CA ARG A 219 -24.82 24.44 45.53
C ARG A 219 -25.77 25.55 45.98
N LEU A 220 -26.36 26.28 45.03
CA LEU A 220 -27.30 27.37 45.33
C LEU A 220 -28.57 26.88 46.04
N LEU A 221 -29.08 25.70 45.69
CA LEU A 221 -30.22 25.08 46.40
C LEU A 221 -29.88 24.74 47.86
N VAL A 222 -28.66 24.24 48.11
CA VAL A 222 -28.17 23.96 49.47
C VAL A 222 -28.02 25.26 50.27
N GLU A 223 -27.44 26.30 49.69
CA GLU A 223 -27.25 27.61 50.35
C GLU A 223 -28.59 28.28 50.73
N ARG A 224 -29.65 28.02 49.96
CA ARG A 224 -31.01 28.56 50.20
C ARG A 224 -31.86 27.70 51.16
N GLY A 225 -31.37 26.54 51.58
CA GLY A 225 -32.12 25.62 52.45
C GLY A 225 -33.30 24.94 51.76
N GLU A 226 -33.23 24.75 50.44
CA GLU A 226 -34.27 24.10 49.63
C GLU A 226 -34.33 22.58 49.86
N ASP A 227 -35.39 21.93 49.38
CA ASP A 227 -35.62 20.50 49.59
C ASP A 227 -34.46 19.62 49.08
N ARG A 228 -34.06 18.65 49.91
CA ARG A 228 -33.04 17.66 49.62
C ARG A 228 -33.33 16.89 48.33
N ALA A 229 -34.60 16.65 47.99
CA ALA A 229 -34.99 15.99 46.76
C ALA A 229 -34.51 16.76 45.51
N MET A 230 -34.64 18.09 45.50
CA MET A 230 -34.23 18.96 44.38
C MET A 230 -32.71 19.01 44.23
N VAL A 231 -31.97 19.06 45.33
CA VAL A 231 -30.50 18.97 45.33
C VAL A 231 -30.05 17.64 44.72
N LEU A 232 -30.68 16.54 45.13
CA LEU A 232 -30.33 15.20 44.66
C LEU A 232 -30.59 15.04 43.15
N GLU A 233 -31.69 15.61 42.63
CA GLU A 233 -31.99 15.60 41.20
C GLU A 233 -30.88 16.25 40.37
N ARG A 234 -30.37 17.42 40.81
CA ARG A 234 -29.29 18.13 40.13
C ARG A 234 -27.98 17.34 40.16
N VAL A 235 -27.64 16.71 41.28
CA VAL A 235 -26.46 15.84 41.40
C VAL A 235 -26.58 14.60 40.51
N VAL A 236 -27.76 13.98 40.44
CA VAL A 236 -28.01 12.82 39.56
C VAL A 236 -27.91 13.22 38.08
N ALA A 237 -28.41 14.40 37.70
CA ALA A 237 -28.27 14.94 36.36
C ALA A 237 -26.79 15.16 35.99
N ALA A 238 -26.01 15.81 36.86
CA ALA A 238 -24.57 16.01 36.67
C ALA A 238 -23.82 14.68 36.50
N ARG A 239 -24.12 13.67 37.34
CA ARG A 239 -23.52 12.34 37.24
C ARG A 239 -23.90 11.62 35.93
N ARG A 240 -25.14 11.81 35.44
CA ARG A 240 -25.60 11.24 34.17
C ARG A 240 -24.84 11.84 33.00
N MET A 241 -24.65 13.17 32.98
CA MET A 241 -23.86 13.87 31.97
C MET A 241 -22.40 13.41 31.95
N ALA A 242 -21.78 13.27 33.13
CA ALA A 242 -20.42 12.74 33.25
C ALA A 242 -20.28 11.35 32.62
N ARG A 243 -21.22 10.44 32.95
CA ARG A 243 -21.22 9.08 32.40
C ARG A 243 -21.43 9.05 30.88
N HIS A 244 -22.31 9.92 30.37
CA HIS A 244 -22.60 10.00 28.94
C HIS A 244 -21.40 10.55 28.15
N GLY A 245 -20.83 11.68 28.58
CA GLY A 245 -19.66 12.29 27.92
C GLY A 245 -18.42 11.40 27.95
N LEU A 246 -18.21 10.63 29.03
CA LEU A 246 -17.12 9.64 29.11
C LEU A 246 -17.34 8.50 28.11
N ALA A 247 -18.58 8.02 27.95
CA ALA A 247 -18.91 6.94 27.01
C ALA A 247 -18.71 7.39 25.55
N GLU A 248 -19.17 8.59 25.20
CA GLU A 248 -18.99 9.16 23.85
C GLU A 248 -17.51 9.41 23.53
N THR A 249 -16.74 9.93 24.49
CA THR A 249 -15.29 10.14 24.32
C THR A 249 -14.55 8.82 24.13
N ARG A 250 -14.90 7.79 24.91
CA ARG A 250 -14.31 6.45 24.77
C ARG A 250 -14.61 5.86 23.39
N GLN A 251 -15.84 6.04 22.90
CA GLN A 251 -16.25 5.60 21.58
C GLN A 251 -15.47 6.31 20.46
N ALA A 252 -15.30 7.62 20.53
CA ALA A 252 -14.49 8.37 19.56
C ALA A 252 -13.01 7.97 19.59
N LEU A 253 -12.47 7.65 20.77
CA LEU A 253 -11.10 7.11 20.90
C LEU A 253 -10.95 5.70 20.34
N TYR A 254 -11.96 4.83 20.46
CA TYR A 254 -11.95 3.51 19.84
C TYR A 254 -11.97 3.62 18.31
N ALA A 255 -12.76 4.54 17.74
CA ALA A 255 -12.74 4.83 16.30
C ALA A 255 -11.36 5.31 15.83
N LEU A 256 -10.66 6.13 16.63
CA LEU A 256 -9.33 6.67 16.30
C LEU A 256 -8.22 5.61 16.27
N ARG A 257 -8.35 4.56 17.09
CA ARG A 257 -7.33 3.50 17.19
C ARG A 257 -7.51 2.40 16.16
N GLY A 258 -8.66 2.30 15.49
CA GLY A 258 -9.02 1.13 14.69
C GLY A 258 -9.12 -0.16 15.52
N GLU A 259 -8.98 -0.04 16.84
CA GLU A 259 -8.97 -1.11 17.81
C GLU A 259 -10.30 -1.04 18.56
N MET A 260 -11.39 -1.43 17.90
CA MET A 260 -12.45 -2.01 18.70
C MET A 260 -11.89 -3.30 19.27
N ALA A 261 -11.86 -3.44 20.61
CA ALA A 261 -11.67 -4.76 21.18
C ALA A 261 -12.69 -5.72 20.53
N PRO A 262 -12.34 -6.99 20.27
CA PRO A 262 -13.28 -7.95 19.71
C PRO A 262 -14.60 -7.87 20.47
N VAL A 263 -15.71 -7.73 19.74
CA VAL A 263 -17.03 -7.52 20.37
C VAL A 263 -17.33 -8.65 21.37
N GLU A 264 -16.77 -9.83 21.09
CA GLU A 264 -16.80 -11.01 21.93
C GLU A 264 -16.20 -10.78 23.32
N ASP A 265 -15.02 -10.17 23.44
CA ASP A 265 -14.35 -9.96 24.73
C ASP A 265 -15.18 -9.05 25.64
N PHE A 266 -15.79 -8.01 25.05
CA PHE A 266 -16.70 -7.12 25.76
C PHE A 266 -17.96 -7.85 26.25
N LEU A 267 -18.56 -8.70 25.41
CA LEU A 267 -19.75 -9.47 25.78
C LEU A 267 -19.42 -10.49 26.87
N ARG A 268 -18.26 -11.13 26.80
CA ARG A 268 -17.76 -12.06 27.82
C ARG A 268 -17.56 -11.38 29.18
N GLU A 269 -16.94 -10.20 29.19
CA GLU A 269 -16.74 -9.39 30.41
C GLU A 269 -18.08 -8.91 30.99
N SER A 270 -18.98 -8.43 30.13
CA SER A 270 -20.32 -7.97 30.53
C SER A 270 -21.16 -9.10 31.10
N ALA A 271 -21.12 -10.28 30.47
CA ALA A 271 -21.82 -11.48 30.95
C ALA A 271 -21.27 -11.94 32.31
N SER A 272 -19.94 -11.98 32.47
CA SER A 272 -19.31 -12.33 33.75
C SER A 272 -19.70 -11.38 34.87
N THR A 273 -19.82 -10.08 34.59
CA THR A 273 -20.18 -9.07 35.58
C THR A 273 -21.63 -9.22 36.06
N GLU A 274 -22.53 -9.64 35.17
CA GLU A 274 -23.96 -9.80 35.46
C GLU A 274 -24.33 -11.25 35.84
N GLY A 275 -23.36 -12.17 35.92
CA GLY A 275 -23.58 -13.59 36.20
C GLY A 275 -24.34 -14.34 35.09
N ALA A 276 -24.24 -13.85 33.86
CA ALA A 276 -24.91 -14.40 32.68
C ALA A 276 -24.05 -15.45 31.96
N ARG A 277 -24.69 -16.40 31.28
CA ARG A 277 -24.00 -17.35 30.39
C ARG A 277 -23.75 -16.68 29.04
N PHE A 278 -22.55 -16.82 28.50
CA PHE A 278 -22.17 -16.29 27.19
C PHE A 278 -21.70 -17.41 26.26
N GLU A 279 -22.24 -17.44 25.05
CA GLU A 279 -21.88 -18.39 24.00
C GLU A 279 -21.64 -17.69 22.67
N THR A 280 -20.62 -18.13 21.95
CA THR A 280 -20.28 -17.65 20.60
C THR A 280 -20.40 -18.80 19.62
N GLU A 281 -20.99 -18.55 18.44
CA GLU A 281 -21.10 -19.53 17.35
C GLU A 281 -20.65 -18.94 16.01
N GLY A 282 -20.06 -19.77 15.17
CA GLY A 282 -19.50 -19.39 13.87
C GLY A 282 -18.02 -18.99 13.95
N GLU A 283 -17.43 -18.69 12.79
CA GLU A 283 -16.04 -18.21 12.69
C GLU A 283 -15.96 -16.73 13.09
N PRO A 284 -15.17 -16.36 14.11
CA PRO A 284 -14.99 -14.97 14.50
C PRO A 284 -14.44 -14.12 13.35
N ARG A 285 -15.04 -12.95 13.13
CA ARG A 285 -14.56 -11.96 12.16
C ARG A 285 -14.52 -10.56 12.73
N GLU A 286 -13.67 -9.72 12.15
CA GLU A 286 -13.68 -8.28 12.42
C GLU A 286 -14.98 -7.68 11.89
N LEU A 287 -15.66 -6.94 12.77
CA LEU A 287 -16.89 -6.21 12.43
C LEU A 287 -16.55 -4.77 12.08
N ALA A 288 -17.33 -4.18 11.17
CA ALA A 288 -17.34 -2.74 10.97
C ALA A 288 -17.58 -1.99 12.30
N ALA A 289 -16.97 -0.81 12.45
CA ALA A 289 -17.00 0.01 13.66
C ALA A 289 -18.41 0.21 14.22
N GLU A 290 -19.34 0.46 13.31
CA GLU A 290 -20.73 0.77 13.57
C GLU A 290 -21.50 -0.47 14.04
N ALA A 291 -21.25 -1.63 13.41
CA ALA A 291 -21.85 -2.91 13.78
C ALA A 291 -21.38 -3.38 15.17
N GLY A 292 -20.07 -3.31 15.43
CA GLY A 292 -19.49 -3.62 16.74
C GLY A 292 -20.06 -2.74 17.85
N LEU A 293 -20.29 -1.46 17.57
CA LEU A 293 -20.91 -0.53 18.53
C LEU A 293 -22.39 -0.85 18.78
N ALA A 294 -23.15 -1.15 17.74
CA ALA A 294 -24.57 -1.51 17.86
C ALA A 294 -24.75 -2.72 18.78
N VAL A 295 -23.95 -3.77 18.58
CA VAL A 295 -23.92 -4.97 19.43
C VAL A 295 -23.63 -4.62 20.88
N ARG A 296 -22.60 -3.81 21.17
CA ARG A 296 -22.24 -3.41 22.53
C ARG A 296 -23.35 -2.63 23.23
N ARG A 297 -23.95 -1.65 22.54
CA ARG A 297 -25.02 -0.80 23.10
C ARG A 297 -26.28 -1.62 23.39
N VAL A 298 -26.67 -2.51 22.47
CA VAL A 298 -27.82 -3.40 22.69
C VAL A 298 -27.56 -4.31 23.88
N ALA A 299 -26.36 -4.87 24.00
CA ALA A 299 -26.01 -5.69 25.15
C ALA A 299 -26.09 -4.94 26.48
N GLN A 300 -25.54 -3.73 26.56
CA GLN A 300 -25.58 -2.92 27.79
C GLN A 300 -27.01 -2.55 28.20
N GLU A 301 -27.83 -2.12 27.24
CA GLU A 301 -29.20 -1.70 27.52
C GLU A 301 -30.05 -2.92 27.90
N ALA A 302 -29.91 -4.04 27.21
CA ALA A 302 -30.60 -5.29 27.53
C ALA A 302 -30.25 -5.79 28.94
N LEU A 303 -28.96 -5.88 29.28
CA LEU A 303 -28.51 -6.28 30.62
C LEU A 303 -28.99 -5.30 31.70
N THR A 304 -28.99 -4.00 31.40
CA THR A 304 -29.54 -2.98 32.31
C THR A 304 -31.03 -3.17 32.53
N ASN A 305 -31.79 -3.52 31.49
CA ASN A 305 -33.22 -3.78 31.59
C ASN A 305 -33.50 -5.03 32.41
N VAL A 306 -32.74 -6.12 32.22
CA VAL A 306 -32.87 -7.32 33.04
C VAL A 306 -32.63 -7.00 34.51
N ARG A 307 -31.55 -6.28 34.85
CA ARG A 307 -31.28 -5.87 36.24
C ARG A 307 -32.41 -5.05 36.86
N LYS A 308 -33.08 -4.21 36.07
CA LYS A 308 -34.19 -3.36 36.56
C LYS A 308 -35.51 -4.11 36.67
N HIS A 309 -35.79 -5.02 35.75
CA HIS A 309 -37.14 -5.56 35.55
C HIS A 309 -37.27 -7.06 35.87
N ALA A 310 -36.16 -7.80 35.88
CA ALA A 310 -36.12 -9.23 36.20
C ALA A 310 -34.91 -9.55 37.11
N PRO A 311 -34.83 -8.93 38.31
CA PRO A 311 -33.72 -9.16 39.23
C PRO A 311 -33.64 -10.64 39.63
N GLY A 312 -32.44 -11.23 39.55
CA GLY A 312 -32.20 -12.64 39.88
C GLY A 312 -32.62 -13.65 38.81
N ALA A 313 -33.08 -13.18 37.65
CA ALA A 313 -33.33 -14.04 36.49
C ALA A 313 -32.02 -14.62 35.94
N ARG A 314 -32.08 -15.84 35.40
CA ARG A 314 -30.97 -16.39 34.60
C ARG A 314 -30.93 -15.65 33.28
N VAL A 315 -29.73 -15.26 32.85
CA VAL A 315 -29.50 -14.51 31.61
C VAL A 315 -28.57 -15.30 30.70
N GLU A 316 -28.93 -15.36 29.43
CA GLU A 316 -28.16 -16.02 28.38
C GLU A 316 -27.89 -15.02 27.25
N LEU A 317 -26.63 -14.91 26.85
CA LEU A 317 -26.17 -14.10 25.73
C LEU A 317 -25.58 -15.02 24.68
N ARG A 318 -26.03 -14.88 23.44
CA ARG A 318 -25.55 -15.65 22.30
C ARG A 318 -25.15 -14.71 21.17
N LEU A 319 -23.90 -14.83 20.72
CA LEU A 319 -23.38 -14.12 19.55
C LEU A 319 -23.15 -15.12 18.42
N VAL A 320 -23.79 -14.90 17.26
CA VAL A 320 -23.66 -15.79 16.10
C VAL A 320 -23.12 -15.02 14.91
N TYR A 321 -21.99 -15.47 14.38
CA TYR A 321 -21.40 -15.00 13.13
C TYR A 321 -21.97 -15.79 11.95
N ARG A 322 -22.58 -15.07 10.99
CA ARG A 322 -23.05 -15.62 9.71
C ARG A 322 -22.25 -14.99 8.57
N THR A 323 -22.48 -15.48 7.34
CA THR A 323 -21.75 -15.03 6.15
C THR A 323 -21.89 -13.53 5.89
N ASP A 324 -23.08 -12.96 6.10
CA ASP A 324 -23.36 -11.54 5.76
C ASP A 324 -23.85 -10.70 6.95
N GLU A 325 -24.07 -11.32 8.11
CA GLU A 325 -24.65 -10.65 9.28
C GLU A 325 -24.11 -11.21 10.61
N VAL A 326 -24.22 -10.41 11.66
CA VAL A 326 -24.05 -10.83 13.05
C VAL A 326 -25.40 -10.78 13.76
N LEU A 327 -25.68 -11.83 14.51
CA LEU A 327 -26.85 -11.93 15.38
C LEU A 327 -26.39 -11.90 16.84
N LEU A 328 -26.94 -10.95 17.61
CA LEU A 328 -26.85 -10.95 19.07
C LEU A 328 -28.24 -11.28 19.63
N GLU A 329 -28.32 -12.33 20.44
CA GLU A 329 -29.52 -12.70 21.19
C GLU A 329 -29.23 -12.60 22.70
N ILE A 330 -30.14 -11.95 23.43
CA ILE A 330 -30.08 -11.83 24.88
C ILE A 330 -31.43 -12.23 25.44
N ARG A 331 -31.44 -13.23 26.31
CA ARG A 331 -32.64 -13.80 26.91
C ARG A 331 -32.54 -13.80 28.42
N ASP A 332 -33.62 -13.42 29.10
CA ASP A 332 -33.79 -13.67 30.53
C ASP A 332 -34.91 -14.69 30.81
N GLY A 333 -34.83 -15.36 31.95
CA GLY A 333 -35.80 -16.37 32.40
C GLY A 333 -37.01 -15.83 33.18
N GLY A 334 -37.22 -14.50 33.21
CA GLY A 334 -38.27 -13.86 34.01
C GLY A 334 -37.92 -13.70 35.50
N ALA A 335 -38.61 -12.78 36.18
CA ALA A 335 -38.41 -12.56 37.61
C ALA A 335 -38.81 -13.81 38.42
N ARG A 336 -37.92 -14.26 39.31
CA ARG A 336 -38.26 -15.28 40.32
C ARG A 336 -39.25 -14.66 41.30
N GLU A 337 -40.44 -15.25 41.41
CA GLU A 337 -41.58 -14.81 42.24
C GLU A 337 -41.21 -13.93 43.44
N THR A 338 -41.36 -12.62 43.27
CA THR A 338 -41.84 -11.72 44.34
C THR A 338 -42.69 -10.62 43.72
N SER A 339 -43.97 -10.67 44.06
CA SER A 339 -44.96 -9.59 44.04
C SER A 339 -45.61 -9.23 42.70
N ALA A 340 -46.86 -9.70 42.58
CA ALA A 340 -47.89 -9.12 41.76
C ALA A 340 -48.06 -7.61 42.08
N GLY A 341 -48.01 -6.78 41.05
CA GLY A 341 -48.28 -5.34 41.15
C GLY A 341 -47.73 -4.57 39.95
N GLY A 342 -48.49 -4.52 38.85
CA GLY A 342 -48.34 -3.40 37.89
C GLY A 342 -48.83 -2.09 38.53
N PRO A 343 -48.60 -0.90 37.94
CA PRO A 343 -48.15 -0.61 36.56
C PRO A 343 -47.03 0.46 36.44
N ALA A 344 -46.24 0.46 35.35
CA ALA A 344 -45.65 1.69 34.76
C ALA A 344 -44.99 1.41 33.38
N ALA A 345 -45.77 1.55 32.31
CA ALA A 345 -45.35 1.45 30.91
C ALA A 345 -44.72 2.74 30.35
N THR A 346 -44.21 3.66 31.17
CA THR A 346 -43.90 5.03 30.70
C THR A 346 -42.42 5.34 30.46
N GLY A 347 -41.49 4.43 30.79
CA GLY A 347 -40.05 4.62 30.55
C GLY A 347 -39.38 3.60 29.61
N ALA A 348 -39.93 2.38 29.52
CA ALA A 348 -39.30 1.25 28.82
C ALA A 348 -39.33 1.37 27.28
N GLY A 349 -40.29 2.14 26.73
CA GLY A 349 -40.47 2.27 25.28
C GLY A 349 -39.39 3.09 24.57
N TYR A 350 -38.79 4.10 25.23
CA TYR A 350 -37.82 4.98 24.58
C TYR A 350 -36.47 4.29 24.31
N GLY A 351 -36.00 3.44 25.24
CA GLY A 351 -34.75 2.70 25.07
C GLY A 351 -34.82 1.69 23.92
N LEU A 352 -35.89 0.88 23.90
CA LEU A 352 -36.13 -0.13 22.85
C LEU A 352 -36.37 0.51 21.47
N ARG A 353 -37.16 1.59 21.42
CA ARG A 353 -37.41 2.33 20.18
C ARG A 353 -36.13 2.94 19.62
N GLY A 354 -35.33 3.61 20.45
CA GLY A 354 -34.05 4.18 19.99
C GLY A 354 -33.04 3.11 19.56
N MET A 355 -33.05 1.92 20.18
CA MET A 355 -32.24 0.80 19.72
C MET A 355 -32.69 0.27 18.36
N ARG A 356 -34.00 0.21 18.12
CA ARG A 356 -34.56 -0.22 16.83
C ARG A 356 -34.26 0.76 15.70
N GLU A 357 -34.54 2.04 15.90
CA GLU A 357 -34.25 3.09 14.91
C GLU A 357 -32.77 3.09 14.50
N ARG A 358 -31.85 2.86 15.45
CA ARG A 358 -30.41 2.77 15.16
C ARG A 358 -29.99 1.48 14.45
N ALA A 359 -30.64 0.35 14.74
CA ALA A 359 -30.38 -0.89 14.00
C ALA A 359 -30.81 -0.75 12.54
N GLU A 360 -31.96 -0.12 12.29
CA GLU A 360 -32.49 0.13 10.95
C GLU A 360 -31.58 1.06 10.13
N LEU A 361 -31.00 2.09 10.75
CA LEU A 361 -30.01 2.98 10.10
C LEU A 361 -28.76 2.25 9.60
N LEU A 362 -28.44 1.08 10.18
CA LEU A 362 -27.31 0.23 9.77
C LEU A 362 -27.73 -0.85 8.77
N GLY A 363 -28.98 -0.84 8.29
CA GLY A 363 -29.54 -1.93 7.47
C GLY A 363 -29.83 -3.22 8.26
N GLY A 364 -29.83 -3.12 9.60
CA GLY A 364 -30.13 -4.21 10.52
C GLY A 364 -31.56 -4.20 11.04
N THR A 365 -31.86 -5.12 11.96
CA THR A 365 -33.17 -5.21 12.62
C THR A 365 -33.01 -5.46 14.12
N LEU A 366 -33.95 -4.96 14.92
CA LEU A 366 -34.01 -5.22 16.36
C LEU A 366 -35.42 -5.63 16.78
N GLU A 367 -35.53 -6.86 17.26
CA GLU A 367 -36.73 -7.45 17.83
C GLU A 367 -36.59 -7.53 19.34
N ALA A 368 -37.63 -7.13 20.07
CA ALA A 368 -37.65 -7.19 21.53
C ALA A 368 -39.07 -7.50 21.99
N GLY A 369 -39.22 -8.52 22.86
CA GLY A 369 -40.53 -8.94 23.32
C GLY A 369 -40.50 -10.05 24.37
N PRO A 370 -41.65 -10.35 25.01
CA PRO A 370 -41.76 -11.45 25.95
C PRO A 370 -41.64 -12.81 25.24
N ALA A 371 -40.93 -13.75 25.86
CA ALA A 371 -40.76 -15.12 25.37
C ALA A 371 -40.60 -16.11 26.53
N ASP A 372 -41.38 -17.20 26.52
CA ASP A 372 -41.31 -18.34 27.47
C ASP A 372 -41.15 -17.93 28.95
N GLY A 373 -41.96 -17.00 29.43
CA GLY A 373 -41.92 -16.54 30.83
C GLY A 373 -40.86 -15.48 31.15
N GLY A 374 -40.03 -15.07 30.19
CA GLY A 374 -39.07 -13.97 30.32
C GLY A 374 -39.11 -13.01 29.14
N PHE A 375 -38.00 -12.32 28.85
CA PHE A 375 -37.89 -11.37 27.76
C PHE A 375 -36.70 -11.69 26.85
N VAL A 376 -36.85 -11.44 25.55
CA VAL A 376 -35.78 -11.65 24.55
C VAL A 376 -35.54 -10.38 23.74
N VAL A 377 -34.27 -10.09 23.50
CA VAL A 377 -33.79 -9.03 22.59
C VAL A 377 -32.91 -9.68 21.54
N ARG A 378 -33.25 -9.46 20.26
CA ARG A 378 -32.50 -9.95 19.10
C ARG A 378 -32.09 -8.78 18.23
N LEU A 379 -30.80 -8.63 18.00
CA LEU A 379 -30.22 -7.68 17.07
C LEU A 379 -29.60 -8.44 15.90
N ARG A 380 -29.96 -8.05 14.67
CA ARG A 380 -29.26 -8.43 13.44
C ARG A 380 -28.63 -7.20 12.84
N VAL A 381 -27.34 -7.26 12.51
CA VAL A 381 -26.63 -6.19 11.80
C VAL A 381 -25.75 -6.77 10.70
N PRO A 382 -25.62 -6.08 9.55
CA PRO A 382 -24.62 -6.44 8.55
C PRO A 382 -23.24 -6.44 9.18
N ALA A 383 -22.39 -7.39 8.80
CA ALA A 383 -21.14 -7.62 9.50
C ALA A 383 -19.93 -7.75 8.58
#